data_AF-A0A1S8S1S6-F1
#
_entry.id   AF-A0A1S8S1S6-F1
#
_cell.length_a   1.000
_cell.length_b   1.000
_cell.length_c   1.000
_cell.angle_alpha   90.00
_cell.angle_beta   90.00
_cell.angle_gamma   90.00
#
_symmetry.space_group_name_H-M   'P 1'
#
loop_
_entity.id
_entity.type
_entity.pdbx_description
1 polymer ?
#
loop_
_entity_poly.entity_id
_entity_poly.type
_entity_poly.pdbx_seq_one_letter_code
_entity_poly.pdbx_strand_id
1 'polypeptide(L)'
;MSKMKAKVILILFFIVVMFISLTNRYIYGTWNTFGYPERLCYGGFRYDSSEKVIKLTDNEKPQYEISRGIDKFTSKKVYSKEKDFIGCGKAVYLYLGDDKYMAFASGGGG
;
A
#
# COMPACT_ATOMS: atom_id res chain seq x y z
N MET A 1 25.63 -3.53 -30.50
CA MET A 1 24.22 -3.08 -30.40
C MET A 1 24.12 -1.67 -30.97
N SER A 2 23.24 -1.40 -31.96
CA SER A 2 23.16 -0.07 -32.59
C SER A 2 22.79 1.01 -31.57
N LYS A 3 23.40 2.20 -31.65
CA LYS A 3 23.10 3.38 -30.79
C LYS A 3 21.60 3.68 -30.74
N MET A 4 20.88 3.41 -31.83
CA MET A 4 19.43 3.60 -31.93
C MET A 4 18.65 2.59 -31.08
N LYS A 5 19.06 1.32 -31.08
CA LYS A 5 18.43 0.26 -30.26
C LYS A 5 18.61 0.54 -28.76
N ALA A 6 19.79 1.01 -28.36
CA ALA A 6 20.05 1.39 -26.96
C ALA A 6 19.16 2.56 -26.50
N LYS A 7 18.99 3.59 -27.34
CA LYS A 7 18.08 4.72 -27.04
C LYS A 7 16.63 4.26 -26.85
N VAL A 8 16.13 3.40 -27.73
CA VAL A 8 14.75 2.88 -27.64
C VAL A 8 14.53 2.09 -26.35
N ILE A 9 15.47 1.21 -25.97
CA ILE A 9 15.38 0.44 -24.73
C ILE A 9 15.41 1.36 -23.50
N LEU A 10 16.26 2.39 -23.52
CA LEU A 10 16.32 3.36 -22.44
C LEU A 10 14.99 4.10 -22.28
N ILE A 11 14.37 4.53 -23.38
CA ILE A 11 13.06 5.19 -23.36
C ILE A 11 11.99 4.25 -22.80
N LEU A 12 11.94 3.00 -23.25
CA LEU A 12 11.00 2.01 -22.74
C LEU A 12 11.20 1.77 -21.23
N PHE A 13 12.45 1.69 -20.78
CA PHE A 13 12.77 1.58 -19.37
C PHE A 13 12.21 2.76 -18.56
N PHE A 14 12.41 4.00 -19.03
CA PHE A 14 11.84 5.18 -18.37
C PHE A 14 10.32 5.18 -18.32
N ILE A 15 9.66 4.76 -19.41
CA ILE A 15 8.19 4.64 -19.44
C ILE A 15 7.70 3.65 -18.39
N VAL A 16 8.35 2.47 -18.29
CA VAL A 16 8.00 1.45 -17.29
C VAL A 16 8.20 1.98 -15.87
N VAL A 17 9.34 2.60 -15.57
CA VAL A 17 9.62 3.19 -14.24
C VAL A 17 8.59 4.27 -13.88
N MET A 18 8.23 5.13 -14.84
CA MET A 18 7.23 6.17 -14.64
C MET A 18 5.84 5.57 -14.36
N PHE A 19 5.45 4.53 -15.10
CA PHE A 19 4.18 3.83 -14.90
C PHE A 19 4.10 3.17 -13.51
N ILE A 20 5.18 2.52 -13.08
CA ILE A 20 5.28 1.93 -11.73
C ILE A 20 5.13 3.04 -10.67
N SER A 21 5.83 4.15 -10.84
CA SER A 21 5.80 5.28 -9.89
C SER A 21 4.41 5.91 -9.79
N LEU A 22 3.73 6.11 -10.93
CA LEU A 22 2.36 6.63 -10.98
C LEU A 22 1.36 5.68 -10.33
N THR A 23 1.50 4.38 -10.59
CA THR A 23 0.66 3.34 -9.97
C THR A 23 0.89 3.30 -8.46
N ASN A 24 2.14 3.43 -8.01
CA ASN A 24 2.50 3.50 -6.59
C ASN A 24 1.86 4.74 -5.93
N ARG A 25 1.96 5.92 -6.55
CA ARG A 25 1.31 7.14 -6.06
C ARG A 25 -0.21 7.01 -6.05
N TYR A 26 -0.81 6.34 -7.03
CA TYR A 26 -2.24 6.12 -7.07
C TYR A 26 -2.71 5.23 -5.91
N ILE A 27 -2.10 4.04 -5.73
CA ILE A 27 -2.54 3.05 -4.75
C ILE A 27 -2.15 3.43 -3.32
N TYR A 28 -0.88 3.82 -3.13
CA TYR A 28 -0.28 4.02 -1.82
C TYR A 28 -0.22 5.48 -1.39
N GLY A 29 -0.52 6.41 -2.31
CA GLY A 29 -0.35 7.82 -2.03
C GLY A 29 1.10 8.20 -1.84
N THR A 30 2.10 7.45 -2.29
CA THR A 30 3.51 7.87 -2.17
C THR A 30 4.26 7.64 -3.46
N TRP A 31 5.27 8.46 -3.74
CA TRP A 31 6.17 8.24 -4.86
C TRP A 31 7.25 7.20 -4.53
N ASN A 32 7.59 7.05 -3.25
CA ASN A 32 8.56 6.06 -2.80
C ASN A 32 7.89 4.69 -2.66
N THR A 33 8.22 3.76 -3.56
CA THR A 33 7.69 2.39 -3.56
C THR A 33 7.99 1.63 -2.27
N PHE A 34 9.07 1.96 -1.56
CA PHE A 34 9.45 1.32 -0.30
C PHE A 34 9.09 2.15 0.93
N GLY A 35 8.52 3.34 0.73
CA GLY A 35 8.07 4.21 1.81
C GLY A 35 6.77 3.74 2.45
N TYR A 36 6.41 4.37 3.56
CA TYR A 36 5.11 4.18 4.16
C TYR A 36 4.00 4.79 3.28
N PRO A 37 2.90 4.06 3.06
CA PRO A 37 1.77 4.57 2.32
C PRO A 37 1.07 5.70 3.09
N GLU A 38 0.65 6.74 2.37
CA GLU A 38 -0.28 7.77 2.87
C GLU A 38 -1.73 7.26 2.81
N ARG A 39 -2.01 6.29 1.93
CA ARG A 39 -3.33 5.68 1.76
C ARG A 39 -3.23 4.26 1.22
N LEU A 40 -4.32 3.52 1.28
CA LEU A 40 -4.49 2.23 0.62
C LEU A 40 -5.85 2.18 -0.09
N CYS A 41 -5.89 1.62 -1.30
CA CYS A 41 -7.15 1.47 -2.05
C CYS A 41 -7.52 -0.01 -2.20
N TYR A 42 -8.70 -0.42 -1.72
CA TYR A 42 -9.23 -1.78 -1.82
C TYR A 42 -10.69 -1.78 -2.27
N GLY A 43 -11.05 -2.58 -3.28
CA GLY A 43 -12.44 -2.71 -3.73
C GLY A 43 -13.10 -1.40 -4.18
N GLY A 44 -12.33 -0.41 -4.63
CA GLY A 44 -12.82 0.92 -4.95
C GLY A 44 -12.89 1.90 -3.77
N PHE A 45 -12.66 1.44 -2.54
CA PHE A 45 -12.63 2.27 -1.34
C PHE A 45 -11.22 2.74 -1.02
N ARG A 46 -11.10 4.00 -0.59
CA ARG A 46 -9.87 4.64 -0.14
C ARG A 46 -9.80 4.61 1.39
N TYR A 47 -8.69 4.13 1.91
CA TYR A 47 -8.36 4.10 3.33
C TYR A 47 -7.19 5.04 3.55
N ASP A 48 -7.40 6.12 4.29
CA ASP A 48 -6.36 7.12 4.55
C ASP A 48 -5.61 6.79 5.83
N SER A 49 -4.30 7.05 5.81
CA SER A 49 -3.44 6.85 6.97
C SER A 49 -3.80 7.84 8.06
N SER A 50 -3.85 7.38 9.29
CA SER A 50 -3.85 8.26 10.46
C SER A 50 -2.44 8.75 10.82
N GLU A 51 -1.41 8.30 10.09
CA GLU A 51 0.04 8.45 10.37
C GLU A 51 0.48 7.91 11.74
N LYS A 52 -0.46 7.37 12.53
CA LYS A 52 -0.22 6.86 13.87
C LYS A 52 0.22 5.40 13.80
N VAL A 53 1.41 5.14 14.33
CA VAL A 53 1.88 3.80 14.62
C VAL A 53 1.28 3.35 15.95
N ILE A 54 0.58 2.23 15.93
CA ILE A 54 0.00 1.58 17.11
C ILE A 54 0.71 0.25 17.36
N LYS A 55 0.88 -0.10 18.63
CA LYS A 55 1.32 -1.43 19.04
C LYS A 55 0.09 -2.20 19.51
N LEU A 56 -0.19 -3.34 18.90
CA LEU A 56 -1.37 -4.15 19.22
C LEU A 56 -0.98 -5.37 20.04
N THR A 57 -1.72 -5.65 21.10
CA THR A 57 -1.55 -6.88 21.91
C THR A 57 -2.21 -8.07 21.20
N ASP A 58 -1.86 -9.31 21.57
CA ASP A 58 -2.23 -10.52 20.80
C ASP A 58 -3.72 -10.62 20.43
N ASN A 59 -4.62 -10.27 21.34
CA ASN A 59 -6.07 -10.33 21.09
C ASN A 59 -6.58 -9.20 20.18
N GLU A 60 -5.81 -8.13 20.00
CA GLU A 60 -6.17 -6.98 19.19
C GLU A 60 -5.54 -7.02 17.80
N LYS A 61 -4.63 -7.99 17.54
CA LYS A 61 -3.92 -8.11 16.26
C LYS A 61 -4.91 -8.43 15.13
N PRO A 62 -4.81 -7.74 13.99
CA PRO A 62 -5.62 -8.06 12.82
C PRO A 62 -5.24 -9.45 12.29
N GLN A 63 -6.25 -10.32 12.10
CA GLN A 63 -6.04 -11.75 11.87
C GLN A 63 -6.03 -12.13 10.39
N TYR A 64 -6.62 -11.31 9.53
CA TYR A 64 -6.80 -11.63 8.12
C TYR A 64 -5.77 -10.88 7.28
N GLU A 65 -4.83 -11.59 6.66
CA GLU A 65 -3.94 -10.99 5.67
C GLU A 65 -4.71 -10.70 4.37
N ILE A 66 -4.70 -9.44 3.96
CA ILE A 66 -5.39 -8.93 2.77
C ILE A 66 -4.42 -8.36 1.72
N SER A 67 -3.11 -8.65 1.87
CA SER A 67 -2.06 -8.23 0.95
C SER A 67 -2.30 -8.77 -0.47
N ARG A 68 -2.40 -7.86 -1.45
CA ARG A 68 -2.43 -8.17 -2.89
C ARG A 68 -1.03 -8.48 -3.40
N GLY A 69 -0.94 -8.96 -4.65
CA GLY A 69 0.35 -9.21 -5.31
C GLY A 69 1.29 -8.00 -5.32
N ILE A 70 0.74 -6.80 -5.56
CA ILE A 70 1.54 -5.55 -5.53
C ILE A 70 1.98 -5.15 -4.12
N ASP A 71 1.17 -5.43 -3.10
CA ASP A 71 1.52 -5.17 -1.70
C ASP A 71 2.73 -6.05 -1.34
N LYS A 72 2.65 -7.35 -1.67
CA LYS A 72 3.74 -8.32 -1.48
C LYS A 72 5.01 -7.97 -2.25
N PHE A 73 4.89 -7.55 -3.51
CA PHE A 73 6.03 -7.12 -4.33
C PHE A 73 6.79 -5.95 -3.72
N THR A 74 6.06 -5.03 -3.08
CA THR A 74 6.65 -3.86 -2.40
C THR A 74 6.92 -4.12 -0.91
N SER A 75 6.96 -5.40 -0.50
CA SER A 75 7.20 -5.87 0.87
C SER A 75 6.23 -5.32 1.92
N LYS A 76 5.03 -4.91 1.51
CA LYS A 76 3.96 -4.45 2.39
C LYS A 76 3.06 -5.62 2.77
N LYS A 77 2.88 -5.83 4.08
CA LYS A 77 1.94 -6.79 4.62
C LYS A 77 0.76 -6.05 5.22
N VAL A 78 -0.42 -6.23 4.64
CA VAL A 78 -1.64 -5.52 5.04
C VAL A 78 -2.63 -6.52 5.61
N TYR A 79 -3.21 -6.16 6.74
CA TYR A 79 -4.13 -7.01 7.49
C TYR A 79 -5.44 -6.29 7.79
N SER A 80 -6.47 -7.08 8.10
CA SER A 80 -7.76 -6.62 8.61
C SER A 80 -8.16 -7.43 9.84
N LYS A 81 -8.98 -6.81 10.70
CA LYS A 81 -9.64 -7.51 11.82
C LYS A 81 -10.85 -8.33 11.36
N GLU A 82 -11.42 -8.00 10.19
CA GLU A 82 -12.64 -8.59 9.67
C GLU A 82 -12.43 -9.14 8.25
N LYS A 83 -13.14 -10.21 7.88
CA LYS A 83 -13.13 -10.73 6.50
C LYS A 83 -13.82 -9.78 5.52
N ASP A 84 -14.92 -9.18 5.95
CA ASP A 84 -15.64 -8.15 5.19
C ASP A 84 -15.13 -6.76 5.55
N PHE A 85 -13.93 -6.47 5.07
CA PHE A 85 -13.20 -5.24 5.38
C PHE A 85 -13.46 -4.11 4.39
N ILE A 86 -14.17 -4.37 3.29
CA ILE A 86 -14.38 -3.40 2.22
C ILE A 86 -15.60 -2.53 2.56
N GLY A 87 -15.38 -1.25 2.85
CA GLY A 87 -16.49 -0.30 3.01
C GLY A 87 -16.12 0.95 3.80
N CYS A 88 -17.11 1.80 4.03
CA CYS A 88 -16.99 2.94 4.95
C CYS A 88 -17.00 2.45 6.41
N GLY A 89 -16.30 3.16 7.29
CA GLY A 89 -16.17 2.81 8.71
C GLY A 89 -15.24 1.62 8.98
N LYS A 90 -14.60 1.07 7.94
CA LYS A 90 -13.67 -0.06 8.05
C LYS A 90 -12.23 0.42 8.17
N ALA A 91 -11.39 -0.39 8.80
CA ALA A 91 -9.97 -0.12 8.97
C ALA A 91 -9.10 -1.29 8.51
N VAL A 92 -7.98 -0.95 7.89
CA VAL A 92 -6.92 -1.89 7.50
C VAL A 92 -5.60 -1.47 8.14
N TYR A 93 -4.69 -2.42 8.28
CA TYR A 93 -3.50 -2.28 9.12
C TYR A 93 -2.27 -2.72 8.34
N LEU A 94 -1.32 -1.81 8.13
CA LEU A 94 -0.02 -2.14 7.58
C LEU A 94 0.89 -2.62 8.71
N TYR A 95 1.43 -3.82 8.61
CA TYR A 95 2.38 -4.35 9.58
C TYR A 95 3.78 -3.74 9.38
N LEU A 96 4.38 -3.27 10.48
CA LEU A 96 5.69 -2.62 10.50
C LEU A 96 6.79 -3.44 11.19
N GLY A 97 6.45 -4.59 11.79
CA GLY A 97 7.36 -5.37 12.65
C GLY A 97 7.05 -5.21 14.14
N ASP A 98 7.47 -6.16 14.97
CA ASP A 98 7.37 -6.12 16.44
C ASP A 98 5.98 -5.73 16.98
N ASP A 99 4.93 -6.32 16.39
CA ASP A 99 3.52 -6.03 16.71
C ASP A 99 3.09 -4.57 16.50
N LYS A 100 3.87 -3.81 15.72
CA LYS A 100 3.55 -2.44 15.32
C LYS A 100 2.79 -2.44 14.01
N TYR A 101 1.78 -1.60 13.94
CA TYR A 101 0.92 -1.43 12.79
C TYR A 101 0.67 0.05 12.53
N MET A 102 0.49 0.41 11.27
CA MET A 102 -0.08 1.70 10.87
C MET A 102 -1.54 1.46 10.45
N ALA A 103 -2.46 2.21 11.05
CA ALA A 103 -3.89 2.06 10.80
C ALA A 103 -4.38 3.03 9.70
N PHE A 104 -5.18 2.50 8.80
CA PHE A 104 -5.81 3.22 7.70
C PHE A 104 -7.33 3.04 7.79
N ALA A 105 -8.09 4.13 7.72
CA ALA A 105 -9.55 4.10 7.85
C ALA A 105 -10.23 4.66 6.60
N SER A 106 -11.38 4.09 6.25
CA SER A 106 -12.21 4.53 5.13
C SER A 106 -13.46 5.24 5.66
N GLY A 107 -13.74 6.46 5.19
CA GLY A 107 -15.00 7.17 5.47
C GLY A 107 -15.09 7.94 6.80
N GLY A 108 -13.97 8.35 7.40
CA GLY A 108 -13.95 9.29 8.53
C GLY A 108 -13.13 10.52 8.16
N GLY A 109 -13.81 11.65 7.93
CA GLY A 109 -13.16 12.96 8.01
C GLY A 109 -12.62 13.18 9.43
N GLY A 110 -11.57 14.00 9.55
CA GLY A 110 -11.03 14.42 10.84
C GLY A 110 -12.05 15.10 11.74
#